data_AF-A0A967WHF1-F1
#
_entry.id   AF-A0A967WHF1-F1
#
_cell.length_a   1.000
_cell.length_b   1.000
_cell.length_c   1.000
_cell.angle_alpha   90.00
_cell.angle_beta   90.00
_cell.angle_gamma   90.00
#
_symmetry.space_group_name_H-M   'P 1'
#
loop_
_entity.id
_entity.type
_entity.pdbx_description
1 polymer ?
#
loop_
_entity_poly.entity_id
_entity_poly.type
_entity_poly.pdbx_seq_one_letter_code
_entity_poly.pdbx_strand_id
1 'polypeptide(L)' 'LAHYDGSAWTDPVALGDAPVYVDDLAEGSDGSLWMAADGELGRLASGRWSYYPWPSDGWLETLAIAPDGSVWAGYEG' A
#
# COMPACT_ATOMS: atom_id res chain seq x y z
N LEU A 1 -7.65 -5.68 2.92
CA LEU A 1 -6.26 -6.15 3.10
C LEU A 1 -6.24 -7.25 4.16
N ALA A 2 -5.64 -8.40 3.87
CA ALA A 2 -5.42 -9.47 4.83
C ALA A 2 -4.00 -10.02 4.66
N HIS A 3 -3.37 -10.46 5.75
CA HIS A 3 -2.04 -11.06 5.75
C HIS A 3 -2.11 -12.48 6.32
N TYR A 4 -1.62 -13.46 5.57
CA TYR A 4 -1.55 -14.85 6.01
C TYR A 4 -0.13 -15.18 6.46
N ASP A 5 0.03 -15.54 7.73
CA ASP A 5 1.35 -15.83 8.32
C ASP A 5 1.84 -17.28 8.10
N GLY A 6 1.14 -18.04 7.26
CA GLY A 6 1.37 -19.48 7.07
C GLY A 6 0.48 -20.37 7.95
N SER A 7 -0.30 -19.79 8.87
CA SER A 7 -1.20 -20.52 9.76
C SER A 7 -2.56 -19.84 9.92
N ALA A 8 -2.61 -18.51 10.02
CA ALA A 8 -3.80 -17.73 10.24
C ALA A 8 -3.85 -16.48 9.37
N TRP A 9 -5.07 -16.06 9.03
CA TRP A 9 -5.31 -14.75 8.42
C TRP A 9 -5.42 -13.70 9.51
N THR A 10 -4.72 -12.60 9.32
CA THR A 10 -4.83 -11.40 10.13
C THR A 10 -5.28 -10.24 9.25
N ASP A 11 -6.28 -9.51 9.71
CA ASP A 11 -6.68 -8.26 9.09
C ASP A 11 -5.95 -7.12 9.80
N PRO A 12 -4.90 -6.53 9.21
CA PRO A 12 -4.16 -5.46 9.85
C PRO A 12 -4.99 -4.17 9.98
N VAL A 13 -6.19 -4.12 9.41
CA VAL A 13 -6.99 -2.90 9.27
C VAL A 13 -8.30 -3.01 10.05
N ALA A 14 -8.21 -2.87 11.38
CA ALA A 14 -9.38 -2.70 12.25
C ALA A 14 -9.79 -1.21 12.41
N LEU A 15 -9.45 -0.34 11.45
CA LEU A 15 -9.74 1.10 11.50
C LEU A 15 -10.53 1.48 10.24
N GLY A 16 -11.71 2.05 10.44
CA GLY A 16 -12.81 2.19 9.46
C GLY A 16 -12.59 3.10 8.24
N ASP A 17 -11.33 3.42 7.89
CA ASP A 17 -10.94 4.27 6.76
C ASP A 17 -9.99 3.52 5.80
N ALA A 18 -10.13 2.19 5.71
CA ALA A 18 -9.40 1.41 4.70
C ALA A 18 -9.96 1.76 3.31
N PRO A 19 -9.11 2.00 2.30
CA PRO A 19 -9.58 2.23 0.94
C PRO A 19 -10.31 0.99 0.42
N VAL A 20 -11.31 1.26 -0.42
CA VAL A 20 -12.29 0.28 -0.85
C VAL A 20 -11.75 -0.55 -2.02
N TYR A 21 -10.90 0.05 -2.85
CA TYR A 21 -10.21 -0.62 -3.95
C TYR A 21 -8.71 -0.52 -3.78
N VAL A 22 -8.07 -1.69 -3.70
CA VAL A 22 -6.62 -1.83 -3.63
C VAL A 22 -6.16 -2.50 -4.92
N ASP A 23 -5.33 -1.80 -5.68
CA ASP A 23 -4.82 -2.26 -6.97
C ASP A 23 -3.52 -3.06 -6.80
N ASP A 24 -2.64 -2.61 -5.90
CA ASP A 24 -1.36 -3.29 -5.63
C ASP A 24 -0.85 -3.07 -4.21
N LEU A 25 0.01 -3.98 -3.77
CA LEU A 25 0.66 -3.99 -2.46
C LEU A 25 2.14 -4.34 -2.63
N ALA A 26 3.01 -3.62 -1.94
CA ALA A 26 4.43 -3.94 -1.94
C ALA A 26 5.04 -3.79 -0.54
N GLU A 27 5.73 -4.84 -0.07
CA GLU A 27 6.42 -4.82 1.20
C GLU A 27 7.83 -4.22 1.05
N GLY A 28 8.14 -3.24 1.90
CA GLY A 28 9.47 -2.69 2.04
C GLY A 28 10.35 -3.55 2.94
N SER A 29 11.66 -3.48 2.74
CA SER A 29 12.64 -4.19 3.57
C SER A 29 12.65 -3.76 5.04
N ASP A 30 12.01 -2.64 5.36
CA ASP A 30 11.81 -2.13 6.72
C ASP A 30 10.55 -2.70 7.40
N GLY A 31 9.83 -3.62 6.73
CA GLY A 31 8.58 -4.21 7.20
C GLY A 31 7.36 -3.27 7.05
N SER A 32 7.51 -2.16 6.33
CA SER A 32 6.36 -1.34 5.95
C SER A 32 5.63 -1.93 4.74
N LEU A 33 4.31 -1.81 4.72
CA LEU A 33 3.49 -2.22 3.59
C LEU A 33 3.02 -0.97 2.84
N TRP A 34 3.36 -0.89 1.56
CA TRP A 34 2.88 0.14 0.65
C TRP A 34 1.68 -0.38 -0.12
N MET A 35 0.78 0.53 -0.48
CA MET A 35 -0.50 0.20 -1.06
C MET A 35 -0.90 1.26 -2.09
N ALA A 36 -1.22 0.82 -3.30
CA ALA A 36 -1.92 1.62 -4.29
C ALA A 36 -3.41 1.39 -4.10
N ALA A 37 -4.15 2.43 -3.74
CA ALA A 37 -5.57 2.28 -3.46
C ALA A 37 -6.34 3.58 -3.64
N ASP A 38 -7.49 3.51 -4.30
CA ASP A 38 -8.37 4.66 -4.60
C ASP A 38 -7.62 5.86 -5.21
N GLY A 39 -6.58 5.60 -6.02
CA GLY A 39 -5.73 6.65 -6.60
C GLY A 39 -4.78 7.34 -5.62
N GLU A 40 -4.62 6.82 -4.40
CA GLU A 40 -3.69 7.31 -3.38
C GLU A 40 -2.59 6.28 -3.08
N LEU A 41 -1.45 6.76 -2.58
CA LEU A 41 -0.40 5.91 -2.05
C LEU A 41 -0.54 5.80 -0.53
N GLY A 42 -0.93 4.64 -0.04
CA GLY A 42 -0.96 4.30 1.37
C GLY A 42 0.34 3.65 1.85
N ARG A 43 0.72 3.92 3.09
CA ARG A 43 1.80 3.19 3.78
C ARG A 43 1.38 2.79 5.19
N LEU A 44 1.46 1.51 5.49
CA LEU A 44 1.33 0.95 6.83
C LEU A 44 2.72 0.76 7.42
N ALA A 45 3.04 1.50 8.48
CA ALA A 45 4.28 1.34 9.24
C ALA A 45 3.97 1.42 10.74
N SER A 46 4.57 0.53 11.53
CA SER A 46 4.35 0.50 12.99
C SER A 46 2.86 0.46 13.38
N GLY A 47 2.05 -0.26 12.61
CA GLY A 47 0.60 -0.41 12.82
C GLY A 47 -0.23 0.84 12.52
N ARG A 48 0.31 1.84 11.82
CA ARG A 48 -0.40 3.06 11.43
C ARG A 48 -0.33 3.30 9.93
N TRP A 49 -1.48 3.65 9.36
CA TRP A 49 -1.57 4.11 7.98
C TRP A 49 -1.17 5.59 7.87
N SER A 50 -0.51 5.93 6.77
CA SER A 50 -0.31 7.28 6.28
C SER A 50 -0.61 7.28 4.79
N TYR A 51 -1.33 8.29 4.31
CA TYR A 51 -1.70 8.42 2.91
C TYR A 51 -0.96 9.61 2.30
N TYR A 52 -0.45 9.41 1.09
CA TYR A 52 0.28 10.40 0.32
C TYR A 52 -0.53 10.72 -0.94
N PRO A 53 -0.85 12.00 -1.18
CA PRO A 53 -1.55 12.40 -2.40
C PRO A 53 -0.76 11.99 -3.63
N TRP A 54 -1.45 11.40 -4.59
CA TRP A 54 -0.89 11.11 -5.89
C TRP A 54 -0.82 12.40 -6.73
N PRO A 55 0.33 12.73 -7.35
CA PRO A 55 0.52 14.01 -8.03
C PRO A 55 -0.11 14.07 -9.43
N SER A 56 -0.77 13.01 -9.89
CA SER A 56 -1.38 12.93 -11.22
C SER A 56 -2.88 12.64 -11.11
N ASP A 57 -3.64 13.05 -12.13
CA ASP A 57 -5.05 12.70 -12.26
C ASP A 57 -5.27 11.26 -12.75
N GLY A 58 -4.18 10.56 -13.09
CA GLY A 58 -4.18 9.16 -13.52
C GLY A 58 -4.35 8.16 -12.37
N TRP A 59 -4.84 6.96 -12.69
CA TRP A 59 -5.06 5.91 -11.71
C TRP A 59 -3.74 5.21 -11.35
N LEU A 60 -3.42 5.20 -10.05
CA LEU A 60 -2.25 4.50 -9.54
C LEU A 60 -2.54 2.99 -9.53
N GLU A 61 -1.74 2.21 -10.24
CA GLU A 61 -2.05 0.80 -10.55
C GLU A 61 -1.06 -0.19 -9.93
N THR A 62 0.23 0.16 -9.88
CA THR A 62 1.27 -0.78 -9.45
C THR A 62 2.39 -0.12 -8.68
N LEU A 63 2.99 -0.88 -7.77
CA LEU A 63 4.10 -0.45 -6.94
C LEU A 63 5.30 -1.39 -7.06
N ALA A 64 6.50 -0.82 -6.98
CA ALA A 64 7.73 -1.57 -6.79
C ALA A 64 8.61 -0.89 -5.75
N ILE A 65 9.14 -1.66 -4.80
CA ILE A 65 10.07 -1.15 -3.79
C ILE A 65 11.49 -1.55 -4.19
N ALA A 66 12.36 -0.55 -4.37
CA ALA A 66 13.76 -0.77 -4.66
C ALA A 66 14.55 -1.18 -3.39
N PRO A 67 15.71 -1.84 -3.51
CA PRO A 67 16.52 -2.25 -2.36
C PRO A 67 16.99 -1.10 -1.46
N ASP A 68 17.02 0.13 -1.98
CA ASP A 68 17.36 1.33 -1.21
C ASP A 68 16.15 1.93 -0.45
N GLY A 69 14.97 1.33 -0.57
CA GLY A 69 13.72 1.78 0.02
C GLY A 69 12.92 2.76 -0.84
N SER A 70 13.38 3.09 -2.04
CA SER A 70 12.61 3.95 -2.96
C SER A 70 11.35 3.24 -3.44
N VAL A 71 10.24 3.99 -3.55
CA VAL A 71 8.97 3.50 -4.08
C VAL A 71 8.80 3.99 -5.52
N TRP A 72 8.65 3.05 -6.44
CA TRP A 72 8.28 3.31 -7.83
C TRP A 72 6.80 3.00 -8.04
N ALA A 73 6.12 3.85 -8.78
CA ALA A 73 4.69 3.76 -9.05
C ALA A 73 4.42 3.75 -10.55
N GLY A 74 3.68 2.76 -11.03
CA GLY A 74 3.09 2.74 -12.36
C GLY A 74 1.64 3.19 -12.30
N TYR A 75 1.22 3.98 -13.29
CA TYR A 75 -0.12 4.55 -13.33
C TYR A 75 -0.66 4.60 -14.75
N GLU A 76 -1.99 4.53 -14.89
CA GLU A 76 -2.71 4.80 -16.13
C GLU A 76 -3.10 6.29 -16.18
N GLY A 77 -2.83 6.98 -17.28
CA GLY A 77 -3.04 8.44 -17.42
C GLY A 77 -4.15 8.82 -18.37
#